data_AF-A0A0C2HU28-F1
#
_entry.id   AF-A0A0C2HU28-F1
#
_cell.length_a   1.000
_cell.length_b   1.000
_cell.length_c   1.000
_cell.angle_alpha   90.00
_cell.angle_beta   90.00
_cell.angle_gamma   90.00
#
_symmetry.space_group_name_H-M   'P 1'
#
loop_
_entity.id
_entity.type
_entity.pdbx_description
1 polymer ?
#
loop_
_entity_poly.entity_id
_entity_poly.type
_entity_poly.pdbx_seq_one_letter_code
_entity_poly.pdbx_strand_id
1 'polypeptide(L)'
;MLDILKVAEIEKFKKGGKTNKLSLENRLLMTLLYWREYQTYFHLGKSFDISEANCYRNIKWIEDILIKNSDFQQLAGKKALINDYFNDKTIIIDATETPIQRPKKDKNNLILVKRKNTRSKHK
;
A
#
# COMPACT_ATOMS: atom_id res chain seq x y z
N MET A 1 -0.74 -19.69 -2.60
CA MET A 1 -0.55 -18.38 -3.27
C MET A 1 -0.40 -18.51 -4.77
N LEU A 2 0.50 -19.36 -5.28
CA LEU A 2 0.76 -19.44 -6.72
C LEU A 2 -0.47 -19.87 -7.54
N ASP A 3 -1.26 -20.83 -7.06
CA ASP A 3 -2.44 -21.31 -7.80
C ASP A 3 -3.52 -20.23 -7.96
N ILE A 4 -3.72 -19.40 -6.93
CA ILE A 4 -4.61 -18.24 -6.97
C ILE A 4 -4.14 -17.24 -8.03
N LEU A 5 -2.84 -16.97 -8.06
CA LEU A 5 -2.24 -16.08 -9.04
C LEU A 5 -2.34 -16.64 -10.47
N LYS A 6 -2.22 -17.95 -10.67
CA LYS A 6 -2.39 -18.60 -11.97
C LYS A 6 -3.80 -18.41 -12.50
N VAL A 7 -4.83 -18.63 -11.66
CA VAL A 7 -6.23 -18.40 -12.04
C VAL A 7 -6.45 -16.94 -12.43
N ALA A 8 -5.97 -15.99 -11.63
CA ALA A 8 -6.10 -14.57 -11.91
C ALA A 8 -5.35 -14.14 -13.18
N GLU A 9 -4.20 -14.75 -13.48
CA GLU A 9 -3.43 -14.49 -14.68
C GLU A 9 -4.15 -14.99 -15.94
N ILE A 10 -4.73 -16.20 -15.90
CA ILE A 10 -5.56 -16.74 -16.97
C ILE A 10 -6.73 -15.78 -17.26
N GLU A 11 -7.44 -15.32 -16.22
CA GLU A 11 -8.54 -14.37 -16.39
C GLU A 11 -8.11 -13.04 -16.98
N LYS A 12 -6.94 -12.53 -16.57
CA LYS A 12 -6.39 -11.29 -17.12
C LYS A 12 -6.08 -11.42 -18.61
N PHE A 13 -5.49 -12.54 -19.03
CA PHE A 13 -5.13 -12.78 -20.43
C PHE A 13 -6.31 -13.16 -21.33
N LYS A 14 -7.50 -13.48 -20.80
CA LYS A 14 -8.73 -13.61 -21.61
C LYS A 14 -9.02 -12.36 -22.45
N LYS A 15 -8.62 -11.17 -21.96
CA LYS A 15 -8.78 -9.88 -22.65
C LYS A 15 -7.62 -9.54 -23.61
N GLY A 16 -6.64 -10.44 -23.74
CA GLY A 16 -5.40 -10.19 -24.47
C GLY A 16 -4.43 -9.25 -23.75
N GLY A 17 -3.29 -8.98 -24.38
CA GLY A 17 -2.28 -8.04 -23.88
C GLY A 17 -0.86 -8.60 -23.87
N LYS A 18 0.10 -7.74 -23.53
CA LYS A 18 1.51 -8.10 -23.46
C LYS A 18 1.79 -8.97 -22.23
N THR A 19 2.50 -10.07 -22.43
CA THR A 19 3.00 -10.92 -21.35
C THR A 19 4.08 -10.22 -20.52
N ASN A 20 4.18 -10.57 -19.24
CA ASN A 20 5.24 -10.05 -18.38
C ASN A 20 6.60 -10.66 -18.74
N LYS A 21 7.68 -9.88 -18.58
CA LYS A 21 9.06 -10.38 -18.74
C LYS A 21 9.41 -11.45 -17.71
N LEU A 22 8.90 -11.31 -16.49
CA LEU A 22 9.16 -12.22 -15.38
C LEU A 22 8.06 -13.29 -15.28
N SER A 23 8.47 -14.52 -14.93
CA SER A 23 7.54 -15.59 -14.58
C SER A 23 6.72 -15.25 -13.34
N LEU A 24 5.61 -15.95 -13.15
CA LEU A 24 4.72 -15.72 -12.02
C LEU A 24 5.41 -16.00 -10.68
N GLU A 25 6.25 -17.03 -10.64
CA GLU A 25 7.05 -17.44 -9.49
C GLU A 25 8.04 -16.36 -9.08
N ASN A 26 8.77 -15.78 -10.05
CA ASN A 26 9.72 -14.71 -9.79
C ASN A 26 9.03 -13.43 -9.32
N ARG A 27 7.83 -13.15 -9.84
CA ARG A 27 7.02 -12.02 -9.38
C ARG A 27 6.55 -12.23 -7.95
N LEU A 28 6.11 -13.44 -7.59
CA LEU A 28 5.75 -13.79 -6.22
C LEU A 28 6.95 -13.70 -5.28
N LEU A 29 8.11 -14.23 -5.68
CA LEU A 29 9.35 -14.13 -4.92
C LEU A 29 9.73 -12.68 -4.64
N MET A 30 9.66 -11.82 -5.66
CA MET A 30 9.92 -10.39 -5.55
C MET A 30 8.99 -9.72 -4.51
N THR A 31 7.70 -10.04 -4.51
CA THR A 31 6.74 -9.53 -3.51
C THR A 31 7.07 -10.03 -2.11
N LEU A 32 7.43 -11.30 -1.95
CA LEU A 32 7.80 -11.86 -0.65
C LEU A 32 9.08 -11.22 -0.09
N LEU A 33 10.07 -10.95 -0.94
CA LEU A 33 11.28 -10.22 -0.55
C LEU A 33 10.96 -8.79 -0.12
N TYR A 34 10.06 -8.11 -0.84
CA TYR A 34 9.58 -6.78 -0.46
C TYR A 34 8.92 -6.80 0.92
N TRP A 35 8.03 -7.75 1.21
CA TRP A 35 7.40 -7.82 2.53
C TRP A 35 8.36 -8.22 3.66
N ARG A 36 9.34 -9.10 3.39
CA ARG A 36 10.29 -9.57 4.40
C ARG A 36 11.31 -8.50 4.77
N GLU A 37 11.90 -7.84 3.78
CA GLU A 37 13.07 -6.98 3.96
C GLU A 37 12.78 -5.50 3.70
N TYR A 38 11.58 -5.17 3.20
CA TYR A 38 11.19 -3.80 2.85
C TYR A 38 12.20 -3.09 1.92
N GLN A 39 12.85 -3.87 1.04
CA GLN A 39 13.80 -3.35 0.06
C GLN A 39 13.13 -2.33 -0.85
N THR A 40 13.89 -1.31 -1.28
CA THR A 40 13.37 -0.32 -2.22
C THR A 40 13.08 -0.97 -3.58
N TYR A 41 12.06 -0.47 -4.29
CA TYR A 41 11.74 -0.96 -5.63
C TYR A 41 12.90 -0.79 -6.62
N PHE A 42 13.78 0.19 -6.39
CA PHE A 42 15.00 0.36 -7.18
C PHE A 42 15.95 -0.83 -7.01
N HIS A 43 16.23 -1.26 -5.77
CA HIS A 43 17.11 -2.40 -5.50
C HIS A 43 16.50 -3.72 -5.99
N LEU A 44 15.22 -3.95 -5.72
CA LEU A 44 14.49 -5.09 -6.27
C LEU A 44 14.52 -5.10 -7.81
N GLY A 45 14.29 -3.95 -8.43
CA GLY A 45 14.35 -3.83 -9.89
C GLY A 45 15.73 -4.22 -10.45
N LYS A 46 16.81 -3.83 -9.77
CA LYS A 46 18.17 -4.24 -10.15
C LYS A 46 18.40 -5.76 -10.00
N SER A 47 17.94 -6.38 -8.91
CA SER A 47 18.09 -7.82 -8.70
C SER A 47 17.33 -8.67 -9.73
N PHE A 48 16.17 -8.20 -10.18
CA PHE A 48 15.29 -8.93 -11.12
C PHE A 48 15.39 -8.42 -12.57
N ASP A 49 16.33 -7.53 -12.88
CA ASP A 49 16.53 -6.92 -14.21
C ASP A 49 15.23 -6.31 -14.82
N ILE A 50 14.53 -5.52 -14.01
CA ILE A 50 13.33 -4.77 -14.39
C ILE A 50 13.41 -3.31 -13.90
N SER A 51 12.62 -2.43 -14.52
CA SER A 51 12.51 -1.05 -14.04
C SER A 51 11.78 -0.99 -12.69
N GLU A 52 12.08 0.04 -11.90
CA GLU A 52 11.44 0.33 -10.62
C GLU A 52 9.91 0.39 -10.75
N ALA A 53 9.40 1.08 -11.78
CA ALA A 53 7.97 1.17 -12.04
C ALA A 53 7.34 -0.21 -12.33
N ASN A 54 8.05 -1.11 -13.01
CA ASN A 54 7.56 -2.47 -13.25
C ASN A 54 7.60 -3.32 -11.98
N CYS A 55 8.60 -3.12 -11.11
CA CYS A 55 8.64 -3.76 -9.79
C CYS A 55 7.40 -3.38 -8.97
N TYR A 56 7.13 -2.09 -8.82
CA TYR A 56 5.94 -1.58 -8.12
C TYR A 56 4.64 -2.16 -8.71
N ARG A 57 4.45 -2.10 -10.03
CA ARG A 57 3.24 -2.63 -10.69
C ARG A 57 3.04 -4.13 -10.44
N ASN A 58 4.12 -4.91 -10.45
CA ASN A 58 4.06 -6.35 -10.21
C ASN A 58 3.70 -6.67 -8.76
N ILE A 59 4.37 -6.01 -7.82
CA ILE A 59 4.09 -6.17 -6.38
C ILE A 59 2.64 -5.79 -6.12
N LYS A 60 2.23 -4.59 -6.55
CA LYS A 60 0.87 -4.10 -6.33
C LYS A 60 -0.20 -5.00 -6.92
N TRP A 61 0.03 -5.55 -8.11
CA TRP A 61 -0.90 -6.50 -8.73
C TRP A 61 -1.04 -7.80 -7.92
N ILE A 62 0.06 -8.33 -7.38
CA ILE A 62 0.03 -9.52 -6.53
C ILE A 62 -0.70 -9.23 -5.22
N GLU A 63 -0.38 -8.10 -4.56
CA GLU A 63 -1.05 -7.65 -3.34
C GLU A 63 -2.57 -7.56 -3.55
N ASP A 64 -2.99 -6.89 -4.63
CA ASP A 64 -4.41 -6.67 -4.89
C ASP A 64 -5.16 -7.98 -5.19
N ILE A 65 -4.50 -8.99 -5.78
CA ILE A 65 -5.12 -10.31 -6.01
C ILE A 65 -5.22 -11.09 -4.70
N LEU A 66 -4.15 -11.10 -3.90
CA LEU A 66 -4.15 -11.81 -2.63
C LEU A 66 -5.18 -11.20 -1.68
N ILE A 67 -5.22 -9.88 -1.54
CA ILE A 67 -6.21 -9.17 -0.68
C ILE A 67 -7.66 -9.47 -1.08
N LYS A 68 -7.93 -9.67 -2.37
CA LYS A 68 -9.28 -10.02 -2.87
C LYS A 68 -9.67 -11.46 -2.58
N ASN A 69 -8.70 -12.34 -2.35
CA ASN A 69 -8.97 -13.73 -2.03
C ASN A 69 -9.32 -13.86 -0.55
N SER A 70 -10.43 -14.56 -0.26
CA SER A 70 -10.94 -14.81 1.09
C SER A 70 -9.89 -15.40 2.03
N ASP A 71 -8.98 -16.22 1.52
CA ASP A 71 -7.95 -16.91 2.31
C ASP A 71 -6.92 -15.94 2.90
N PHE A 72 -6.68 -14.80 2.24
CA PHE A 72 -5.75 -13.75 2.70
C PHE A 72 -6.47 -12.49 3.18
N GLN A 73 -7.81 -12.47 3.09
CA GLN A 73 -8.64 -11.38 3.61
C GLN A 73 -8.67 -11.35 5.15
N GLN A 74 -8.06 -12.34 5.79
CA GLN A 74 -7.97 -12.53 7.23
C GLN A 74 -7.00 -11.57 7.96
N LEU A 75 -6.89 -10.31 7.52
CA LEU A 75 -6.61 -9.24 8.47
C LEU A 75 -7.95 -8.66 8.84
N ALA A 76 -8.43 -9.05 10.02
CA ALA A 76 -9.52 -8.38 10.68
C ALA A 76 -9.27 -6.86 10.55
N GLY A 77 -10.23 -6.09 10.07
CA GLY A 77 -10.02 -4.66 9.83
C GLY A 77 -9.45 -3.98 11.08
N LYS A 78 -8.86 -2.78 10.97
CA LYS A 78 -8.19 -2.11 12.11
C LYS A 78 -9.01 -2.17 13.42
N LYS A 79 -10.35 -2.10 13.33
CA LYS A 79 -11.30 -2.24 14.44
C LYS A 79 -11.39 -3.64 15.06
N ALA A 80 -11.32 -4.70 14.27
CA ALA A 80 -11.36 -6.06 14.76
C ALA A 80 -10.02 -6.46 15.42
N LEU A 81 -8.88 -6.00 14.88
CA LEU A 81 -7.58 -6.14 15.57
C LEU A 81 -7.53 -5.35 16.89
N ILE A 82 -8.16 -4.18 16.94
CA ILE A 82 -8.38 -3.44 18.19
C ILE A 82 -9.17 -4.35 19.14
N ASN A 83 -10.38 -4.77 18.79
CA ASN A 83 -11.21 -5.56 19.71
C ASN A 83 -10.49 -6.81 20.24
N ASP A 84 -9.82 -7.59 19.39
CA ASP A 84 -9.05 -8.77 19.84
C ASP A 84 -7.86 -8.41 20.74
N TYR A 85 -7.16 -7.29 20.47
CA TYR A 85 -6.03 -6.85 21.28
C TYR A 85 -6.44 -6.23 22.63
N PHE A 86 -7.61 -5.58 22.68
CA PHE A 86 -8.13 -4.88 23.86
C PHE A 86 -9.06 -5.75 24.72
N ASN A 87 -9.62 -6.85 24.21
CA ASN A 87 -10.54 -7.71 24.97
C ASN A 87 -9.88 -8.35 26.22
N ASP A 88 -8.56 -8.59 26.19
CA ASP A 88 -7.83 -9.28 27.27
C ASP A 88 -6.79 -8.40 28.00
N LYS A 89 -6.67 -7.11 27.65
CA LYS A 89 -5.64 -6.22 28.22
C LYS A 89 -6.21 -4.91 28.73
N THR A 90 -6.16 -4.71 30.05
CA THR A 90 -6.32 -3.39 30.66
C THR A 90 -5.09 -2.55 30.36
N ILE A 91 -5.25 -1.46 29.59
CA ILE A 91 -4.16 -0.53 29.30
C ILE A 91 -4.29 0.66 30.24
N ILE A 92 -3.33 0.78 31.16
CA ILE A 92 -3.15 1.97 31.97
C ILE A 92 -2.26 2.91 31.16
N ILE A 93 -2.86 3.96 30.59
CA ILE A 93 -2.12 5.02 29.90
C ILE A 93 -1.68 6.01 30.97
N ASP A 94 -0.39 6.00 31.31
CA ASP A 94 0.18 7.05 32.15
C ASP A 94 0.28 8.35 31.33
N ALA A 95 -0.69 9.23 31.52
CA ALA A 95 -0.72 10.55 30.91
C ALA A 95 0.06 11.52 31.79
N THR A 96 1.38 11.38 31.84
CA THR A 96 2.24 12.43 32.41
C THR A 96 2.30 13.58 31.42
N GLU A 97 1.53 14.64 31.70
CA GLU A 97 1.63 15.89 30.97
C GLU A 97 3.02 16.50 31.22
N THR A 98 3.92 16.35 30.25
CA THR A 98 5.19 17.07 30.26
C THR A 98 4.94 18.50 29.77
N PRO A 99 5.50 19.54 30.43
CA PRO A 99 5.32 20.91 30.00
C PRO A 99 6.08 21.13 28.69
N ILE A 100 5.40 20.94 27.57
CA ILE A 100 5.90 21.32 26.25
C ILE A 100 5.29 22.66 25.85
N GLN A 101 6.03 23.48 25.12
CA GLN A 101 5.53 24.75 24.63
C GLN A 101 4.51 24.51 23.52
N ARG A 102 3.23 24.48 23.90
CA ARG A 102 2.12 24.36 22.95
C ARG A 102 2.16 25.55 21.99
N PRO A 103 2.21 25.34 20.66
CA PRO A 103 2.13 26.44 19.71
C PRO A 103 0.81 27.19 19.93
N LYS A 104 0.92 28.47 20.29
CA LYS A 104 -0.24 29.35 20.47
C LYS A 104 -0.94 29.51 19.12
N LYS A 105 -2.24 29.23 19.08
CA LYS A 105 -3.07 29.56 17.91
C LYS A 105 -3.17 31.08 17.84
N ASP A 106 -2.50 31.67 16.85
CA ASP A 106 -2.78 33.06 16.49
C ASP A 106 -4.16 33.14 15.81
N LYS A 107 -4.94 34.14 16.21
CA LYS A 107 -6.25 34.48 15.61
C LYS A 107 -6.12 35.10 14.22
N ASN A 108 -4.90 35.21 13.69
CA ASN A 108 -4.70 35.68 12.33
C ASN A 108 -5.24 34.59 11.41
N ASN A 109 -6.39 34.87 10.81
CA ASN A 109 -6.90 34.14 9.66
C ASN A 109 -5.72 33.92 8.72
N LEU A 110 -5.22 32.70 8.65
CA LEU A 110 -4.41 32.28 7.51
C LEU A 110 -5.31 32.51 6.31
N ILE A 111 -5.09 33.62 5.60
CA ILE A 111 -5.71 33.87 4.31
C ILE A 111 -5.14 32.76 3.43
N LEU A 112 -5.87 31.66 3.35
CA LEU A 112 -5.61 30.60 2.41
C LEU A 112 -5.92 31.22 1.06
N VAL A 113 -4.90 31.81 0.42
CA VAL A 113 -5.00 32.38 -0.92
C VAL A 113 -5.49 31.24 -1.80
N LYS A 114 -6.79 31.28 -2.12
CA LYS A 114 -7.44 30.33 -3.00
C LYS A 114 -6.82 30.55 -4.37
N ARG A 115 -5.77 29.79 -4.72
CA ARG A 115 -5.19 29.78 -6.05
C ARG A 115 -6.26 29.28 -7.03
N LYS A 116 -6.99 30.19 -7.66
CA LYS A 116 -7.84 29.88 -8.82
C LYS A 116 -6.93 29.67 -10.04
N ASN A 117 -6.28 28.51 -10.13
CA ASN A 117 -5.57 28.08 -11.33
C ASN A 117 -6.54 27.39 -12.33
N THR A 118 -7.63 28.07 -12.67
CA THR A 118 -8.48 27.67 -13.80
C THR A 118 -8.49 28.80 -14.81
N ARG A 119 -7.78 28.60 -15.93
CA ARG A 119 -7.78 29.49 -17.09
C ARG A 119 -9.21 29.47 -17.68
N SER A 120 -9.93 30.58 -17.65
CA SER A 120 -11.22 30.66 -18.35
C SER A 120 -10.96 30.55 -19.85
N LYS A 121 -11.59 29.58 -20.51
CA LYS A 121 -11.58 29.51 -21.97
C LYS A 121 -12.27 30.76 -22.52
N HIS A 122 -11.54 31.56 -23.30
CA HIS A 122 -12.15 32.62 -24.09
C HIS A 122 -12.96 31.99 -25.24
N LYS A 123 -14.06 32.69 -25.53
CA LYS A 123 -15.11 32.37 -26.48
C LYS A 123 -14.59 32.34 -27.92
#